data_AF-A0A843GPQ1-F1
#
_entry.id   AF-A0A843GPQ1-F1
#
_cell.length_a   1.000
_cell.length_b   1.000
_cell.length_c   1.000
_cell.angle_alpha   90.00
_cell.angle_beta   90.00
_cell.angle_gamma   90.00
#
_symmetry.space_group_name_H-M   'P 1'
#
loop_
_entity.id
_entity.type
_entity.pdbx_description
1 polymer ?
#
loop_
_entity_poly.entity_id
_entity_poly.type
_entity_poly.pdbx_seq_one_letter_code
_entity_poly.pdbx_strand_id
1 'polypeptide(L)' 'MSKYEVRDYIDLWTYKFNTEDEAREAIHVHANSLGYTFHMETYFRGNSFLCFYDELGQTMTYIISKC' A
#
# COMPACT_ATOMS: atom_id res chain seq x y z
N MET A 1 11.64 2.13 18.55
CA MET A 1 11.48 2.12 17.08
C MET A 1 10.00 2.05 16.79
N SER A 2 9.46 2.94 15.94
CA SER A 2 8.07 2.87 15.49
C SER A 2 7.92 1.77 14.43
N LYS A 3 6.75 1.15 14.33
CA LYS A 3 6.45 0.14 13.30
C LYS A 3 5.39 0.68 12.34
N TYR A 4 5.36 0.16 11.12
CA TYR A 4 4.38 0.51 10.10
C TYR A 4 3.58 -0.72 9.71
N GLU A 5 2.26 -0.61 9.66
CA GLU A 5 1.35 -1.66 9.23
C GLU A 5 0.79 -1.33 7.85
N VAL A 6 0.90 -2.29 6.93
CA VAL A 6 0.26 -2.24 5.61
C VAL A 6 -1.00 -3.10 5.66
N ARG A 7 -2.12 -2.58 5.17
CA ARG A 7 -3.35 -3.34 4.96
C ARG A 7 -3.80 -3.27 3.51
N ASP A 8 -4.07 -4.44 2.93
CA ASP A 8 -4.79 -4.58 1.66
C ASP A 8 -6.29 -4.75 1.94
N TYR A 9 -7.12 -3.93 1.28
CA TYR A 9 -8.58 -3.97 1.42
C TYR A 9 -9.25 -5.14 0.69
N ILE A 10 -8.57 -5.76 -0.28
CA ILE A 10 -9.12 -6.83 -1.12
C ILE A 10 -8.69 -8.21 -0.60
N ASP A 11 -7.39 -8.41 -0.33
CA ASP A 11 -6.84 -9.71 0.06
C ASP A 11 -6.66 -9.93 1.58
N LEU A 12 -7.08 -8.97 2.42
CA LEU A 12 -6.94 -9.01 3.89
C LEU A 12 -5.48 -9.28 4.35
N TRP A 13 -4.51 -8.85 3.55
CA TRP A 13 -3.08 -8.99 3.82
C TRP A 13 -2.61 -7.93 4.82
N THR A 14 -1.86 -8.35 5.85
CA THR A 14 -1.31 -7.44 6.87
C THR A 14 0.17 -7.74 7.13
N TYR A 15 1.04 -6.77 6.84
CA TYR A 15 2.47 -6.86 7.12
C TYR A 15 2.94 -5.72 8.01
N LYS A 16 3.99 -5.98 8.80
CA LYS A 16 4.64 -4.99 9.67
C LYS A 16 6.06 -4.73 9.20
N PHE A 17 6.38 -3.46 9.03
CA PHE A 17 7.69 -2.97 8.59
C PHE A 17 8.31 -2.07 9.65
N ASN A 18 9.64 -1.95 9.62
CA ASN A 18 10.36 -1.09 10.57
C ASN A 18 10.39 0.37 10.10
N THR A 19 10.28 0.59 8.78
CA THR A 19 10.23 1.92 8.17
C THR A 19 9.03 2.04 7.23
N GLU A 20 8.66 3.28 6.92
CA GLU A 20 7.62 3.58 5.94
C GLU A 20 8.09 3.25 4.52
N ASP A 21 9.37 3.46 4.22
CA ASP A 21 9.95 3.19 2.90
C ASP A 21 9.93 1.69 2.57
N GLU A 22 10.24 0.83 3.55
CA GLU A 22 10.11 -0.63 3.41
C GLU A 22 8.66 -1.03 3.11
N ALA A 23 7.69 -0.41 3.79
CA ALA A 23 6.26 -0.66 3.55
C ALA A 23 5.85 -0.26 2.13
N ARG A 24 6.33 0.89 1.65
CA ARG A 24 6.07 1.37 0.28
C ARG A 24 6.65 0.45 -0.76
N GLU A 25 7.94 0.10 -0.63
CA GLU A 25 8.62 -0.79 -1.58
C GLU A 25 7.90 -2.14 -1.68
N ALA A 26 7.51 -2.72 -0.55
CA ALA A 26 6.75 -3.97 -0.52
C ALA A 26 5.40 -3.88 -1.25
N ILE A 27 4.65 -2.79 -1.04
CA ILE A 27 3.38 -2.54 -1.75
C ILE A 27 3.63 -2.41 -3.26
N HIS A 28 4.64 -1.63 -3.67
CA HIS A 28 4.95 -1.43 -5.08
C HIS A 28 5.34 -2.73 -5.78
N VAL A 29 6.19 -3.54 -5.15
CA VAL A 29 6.58 -4.86 -5.69
C VAL A 29 5.36 -5.76 -5.82
N HIS A 30 4.50 -5.79 -4.79
CA HIS A 30 3.31 -6.62 -4.78
C HIS A 30 2.30 -6.19 -5.86
N ALA A 31 1.91 -4.91 -5.90
CA ALA A 31 0.97 -4.39 -6.88
C ALA A 31 1.48 -4.59 -8.32
N ASN A 32 2.77 -4.31 -8.58
CA ASN A 32 3.38 -4.55 -9.89
C ASN A 32 3.36 -6.03 -10.28
N SER A 33 3.58 -6.96 -9.33
CA SER A 33 3.53 -8.40 -9.59
C SER A 33 2.14 -8.89 -10.02
N LEU A 34 1.09 -8.15 -9.64
CA LEU A 34 -0.30 -8.40 -10.00
C LEU A 34 -0.76 -7.64 -11.26
N GLY A 35 0.13 -6.88 -11.90
CA GLY A 35 -0.18 -6.09 -13.09
C GLY A 35 -0.82 -4.73 -12.81
N TYR A 36 -0.81 -4.26 -11.57
CA TYR A 36 -1.29 -2.94 -11.20
C TYR A 36 -0.16 -1.91 -11.22
N THR A 37 -0.43 -0.74 -11.79
CA THR A 37 0.51 0.38 -11.84
C THR A 37 0.14 1.45 -10.82
N PHE A 38 1.15 2.03 -10.17
CA PHE A 38 0.94 3.12 -9.21
C PHE A 38 0.33 4.35 -9.89
N HIS A 39 -0.62 4.98 -9.22
CA HIS A 39 -1.29 6.16 -9.77
C HIS A 39 -1.31 7.35 -8.83
N MET A 40 -1.81 7.17 -7.61
CA MET A 40 -1.89 8.27 -6.65
C MET A 40 -1.60 7.82 -5.25
N GLU A 41 -1.10 8.78 -4.48
CA GLU A 41 -1.01 8.72 -3.05
C GLU A 41 -1.76 9.90 -2.42
N THR A 42 -2.47 9.64 -1.31
CA THR A 42 -3.04 10.69 -0.47
C THR A 42 -2.81 10.40 1.02
N TYR A 43 -2.84 11.44 1.83
CA TYR A 43 -2.61 11.36 3.27
C TYR A 43 -3.84 11.81 4.04
N PHE A 44 -4.35 10.96 4.93
CA PHE A 44 -5.50 11.30 5.75
C PHE A 44 -5.39 10.73 7.17
N ARG A 45 -5.55 11.63 8.17
CA ARG A 45 -5.51 11.30 9.61
C ARG A 45 -4.29 10.47 10.03
N GLY A 46 -3.11 10.79 9.48
CA GLY A 46 -1.85 10.12 9.81
C GLY A 46 -1.64 8.77 9.13
N ASN A 47 -2.42 8.45 8.10
CA ASN A 47 -2.24 7.25 7.27
C ASN A 47 -1.97 7.66 5.82
N SER A 48 -1.12 6.87 5.15
CA SER A 48 -0.84 7.00 3.72
C SER A 48 -1.73 6.01 2.97
N PHE A 49 -2.45 6.48 1.96
CA PHE A 49 -3.31 5.66 1.11
C PHE A 49 -2.70 5.62 -0.29
N LEU A 50 -2.31 4.43 -0.75
CA LEU A 50 -1.71 4.22 -2.06
C LEU A 50 -2.71 3.51 -2.97
N CYS A 51 -2.96 4.08 -4.14
CA CYS A 51 -3.93 3.61 -5.11
C CYS A 51 -3.25 3.18 -6.40
N PHE A 52 -3.60 1.98 -6.89
CA PHE A 52 -3.07 1.39 -8.10
C PHE A 52 -4.21 0.98 -9.04
N TYR A 53 -3.95 1.04 -10.36
CA TYR A 53 -4.90 0.62 -11.39
C TYR A 53 -4.28 -0.38 -12.36
N ASP A 54 -5.09 -1.32 -12.86
CA ASP A 54 -4.74 -2.17 -14.00
C ASP A 54 -5.22 -1.55 -15.34
N GLU A 55 -4.94 -2.21 -16.45
CA GLU A 55 -5.35 -1.77 -17.80
C GLU A 55 -6.87 -1.77 -18.02
N LEU A 56 -7.63 -2.45 -17.16
CA LEU A 56 -9.09 -2.53 -17.21
C LEU A 56 -9.78 -1.51 -16.29
N GLY A 57 -8.99 -0.69 -15.57
CA GLY A 57 -9.48 0.31 -14.63
C GLY A 57 -9.87 -0.25 -13.26
N GLN A 58 -9.53 -1.51 -12.95
CA GLN A 58 -9.73 -2.05 -11.61
C GLN A 58 -8.79 -1.35 -10.63
N THR A 59 -9.23 -1.19 -9.38
CA THR A 59 -8.49 -0.42 -8.37
C THR A 59 -8.06 -1.32 -7.23
N MET A 60 -6.81 -1.16 -6.79
CA MET A 60 -6.26 -1.77 -5.58
C MET A 60 -5.74 -0.68 -4.65
N THR A 61 -6.12 -0.72 -3.37
CA THR A 61 -5.79 0.34 -2.40
C THR A 61 -5.13 -0.24 -1.16
N TYR A 62 -3.98 0.34 -0.81
CA TYR A 62 -3.21 -0.01 0.37
C TYR A 62 -3.23 1.14 1.38
N ILE A 63 -3.25 0.80 2.67
CA ILE A 63 -3.14 1.77 3.76
C ILE A 63 -1.85 1.48 4.51
N ILE A 64 -1.01 2.51 4.69
CA ILE A 64 0.14 2.49 5.58
C ILE A 64 -0.22 3.28 6.84
N SER A 65 -0.16 2.62 7.99
CA SER A 65 -0.46 3.21 9.30
C SER A 65 0.73 3.06 10.24
N LYS A 66 1.05 4.11 11.00
CA LYS A 66 2.06 4.04 12.05
C LYS A 66 1.45 3.38 13.30
N CYS A 67 2.13 2.37 13.86
CA CYS A 67 1.74 1.65 15.08
C CYS A 67 2.52 2.10 16.31
#